data_AF-A0A7K3RNT6-F1
#
_entry.id   AF-A0A7K3RNT6-F1
#
_cell.length_a   1.000
_cell.length_b   1.000
_cell.length_c   1.000
_cell.angle_alpha   90.00
_cell.angle_beta   90.00
_cell.angle_gamma   90.00
#
_symmetry.space_group_name_H-M   'P 1'
#
loop_
_entity.id
_entity.type
_entity.pdbx_description
1 polymer ?
#
loop_
_entity_poly.entity_id
_entity_poly.type
_entity_poly.pdbx_seq_one_letter_code
_entity_poly.pdbx_strand_id
1 'polypeptide(L)'
;TAGRTAEALLEPAERAEQRLLTAVAALPPDDTEPYNEAQDAAWHQARLLLRLHRYAHEVVLGAADPALTGAGHALDLHRDAVEAAGAAAAAARTPRIAPATAYALGVLHADQRHEVEAARTVFRETWPYAAALSTP
;
A
#
# COMPACT_ATOMS: atom_id res chain seq x y z
N THR A 1 -34.78 -12.80 -0.15
CA THR A 1 -33.53 -13.56 0.07
C THR A 1 -32.30 -12.66 0.07
N ALA A 2 -32.20 -11.70 -0.88
CA ALA A 2 -31.09 -10.72 -0.95
C ALA A 2 -30.89 -9.84 0.31
N GLY A 3 -31.95 -9.45 1.02
CA GLY A 3 -31.83 -8.66 2.26
C GLY A 3 -31.15 -9.41 3.42
N ARG A 4 -31.45 -10.71 3.58
CA ARG A 4 -30.86 -11.55 4.64
C ARG A 4 -29.39 -11.87 4.36
N THR A 5 -29.00 -11.94 3.08
CA THR A 5 -27.59 -12.09 2.69
C THR A 5 -26.81 -10.80 2.86
N ALA A 6 -27.41 -9.64 2.60
CA ALA A 6 -26.78 -8.34 2.86
C ALA A 6 -26.54 -8.12 4.36
N GLU A 7 -27.53 -8.45 5.21
CA GLU A 7 -27.37 -8.42 6.67
C GLU A 7 -26.25 -9.34 7.16
N ALA A 8 -26.11 -10.54 6.57
CA ALA A 8 -25.05 -11.47 6.92
C ALA A 8 -23.64 -11.01 6.51
N LEU A 9 -23.53 -10.05 5.58
CA LEU A 9 -22.27 -9.52 5.06
C LEU A 9 -21.80 -8.23 5.75
N LEU A 10 -22.66 -7.59 6.55
CA LEU A 10 -22.31 -6.42 7.37
C LEU A 10 -21.20 -6.74 8.37
N GLU A 11 -21.37 -7.81 9.14
CA GLU A 11 -20.39 -8.29 10.14
C GLU A 11 -18.99 -8.57 9.54
N PRO A 12 -18.87 -9.29 8.41
CA PRO A 12 -17.62 -9.38 7.67
C PRO A 12 -17.03 -8.04 7.21
N ALA A 13 -17.87 -7.10 6.74
CA ALA A 13 -17.43 -5.80 6.24
C ALA A 13 -16.86 -4.92 7.36
N GLU A 14 -17.53 -4.84 8.52
CA GLU A 14 -17.06 -4.13 9.70
C GLU A 14 -15.74 -4.72 10.22
N ARG A 15 -15.62 -6.05 10.24
CA ARG A 15 -14.37 -6.72 10.61
C ARG A 15 -13.23 -6.42 9.63
N ALA A 16 -13.52 -6.29 8.34
CA ALA A 16 -12.52 -5.90 7.33
C ALA A 16 -12.06 -4.46 7.53
N GLU A 17 -12.98 -3.54 7.82
CA GLU A 17 -12.68 -2.14 8.16
C GLU A 17 -11.79 -2.05 9.39
N GLN A 18 -12.18 -2.72 10.49
CA GLN A 18 -11.39 -2.68 11.73
C GLN A 18 -9.97 -3.21 11.53
N ARG A 19 -9.80 -4.30 10.77
CA ARG A 19 -8.47 -4.83 10.43
C ARG A 19 -7.65 -3.87 9.60
N LEU A 20 -8.28 -3.19 8.63
CA LEU A 20 -7.63 -2.16 7.82
C LEU A 20 -7.15 -1.01 8.71
N LEU A 21 -8.01 -0.45 9.56
CA LEU A 21 -7.67 0.64 10.47
C LEU A 21 -6.51 0.24 11.40
N THR A 22 -6.56 -0.96 11.98
CA THR A 22 -5.48 -1.48 12.82
C THR A 22 -4.16 -1.64 12.06
N ALA A 23 -4.20 -2.15 10.82
CA ALA A 23 -3.00 -2.30 10.01
C ALA A 23 -2.40 -0.96 9.60
N VAL A 24 -3.23 0.03 9.25
CA VAL A 24 -2.77 1.39 8.91
C VAL A 24 -2.17 2.08 10.13
N ALA A 25 -2.78 1.94 11.31
CA ALA A 25 -2.25 2.49 12.55
C ALA A 25 -0.90 1.85 12.97
N ALA A 26 -0.61 0.63 12.51
CA ALA A 26 0.64 -0.07 12.75
C ALA A 26 1.71 0.18 11.66
N LEU A 27 1.41 1.00 10.64
CA LEU A 27 2.40 1.36 9.64
C LEU A 27 3.55 2.14 10.27
N PRO A 28 4.78 1.96 9.77
CA PRO A 28 5.92 2.68 10.28
C PRO A 28 5.71 4.20 10.16
N PRO A 29 6.14 4.98 11.16
CA PRO A 29 6.10 6.44 11.09
C PRO A 29 6.97 6.96 9.94
N ASP A 30 6.76 8.22 9.57
CA ASP A 30 7.61 8.90 8.58
C ASP A 30 8.91 9.27 9.29
N ASP A 31 9.78 8.28 9.45
CA ASP A 31 11.09 8.47 10.05
C ASP A 31 12.07 8.98 8.99
N THR A 32 12.88 9.98 9.34
CA THR A 32 13.94 10.55 8.47
C THR A 32 15.13 9.59 8.27
N GLU A 33 14.95 8.29 8.52
CA GLU A 33 15.97 7.26 8.37
C GLU A 33 16.04 6.74 6.92
N PRO A 34 17.20 6.23 6.47
CA PRO A 34 17.31 5.69 5.12
C PRO A 34 16.31 4.55 4.87
N TYR A 35 15.74 4.49 3.66
CA TYR A 35 14.72 3.50 3.27
C TYR A 35 15.07 2.09 3.76
N ASN A 36 14.09 1.44 4.37
CA ASN A 36 14.19 0.11 4.95
C ASN A 36 13.17 -0.85 4.30
N GLU A 37 13.66 -1.79 3.50
CA GLU A 37 12.85 -2.82 2.82
C GLU A 37 11.99 -3.66 3.78
N ALA A 38 12.42 -3.81 5.04
CA ALA A 38 11.65 -4.56 6.05
C ALA A 38 10.27 -3.93 6.34
N GLN A 39 10.11 -2.64 6.05
CA GLN A 39 8.86 -1.91 6.22
C GLN A 39 7.82 -2.25 5.14
N ASP A 40 8.24 -2.66 3.95
CA ASP A 40 7.36 -2.87 2.79
C ASP A 40 6.29 -3.94 3.05
N ALA A 41 6.60 -4.93 3.89
CA ALA A 41 5.66 -5.98 4.27
C ALA A 41 4.40 -5.43 4.97
N ALA A 42 4.57 -4.43 5.85
CA ALA A 42 3.45 -3.80 6.54
C ALA A 42 2.56 -3.00 5.55
N TRP A 43 3.19 -2.29 4.62
CA TRP A 43 2.51 -1.55 3.55
C TRP A 43 1.76 -2.48 2.59
N HIS A 44 2.35 -3.61 2.21
CA HIS A 44 1.67 -4.63 1.41
C HIS A 44 0.45 -5.22 2.14
N GLN A 45 0.56 -5.46 3.45
CA GLN A 45 -0.56 -5.96 4.25
C GLN A 45 -1.70 -4.93 4.32
N ALA A 46 -1.39 -3.65 4.55
CA ALA A 46 -2.39 -2.58 4.52
C ALA A 46 -3.12 -2.52 3.17
N ARG A 47 -2.39 -2.65 2.06
CA ARG A 47 -2.98 -2.72 0.71
C ARG A 47 -3.96 -3.87 0.51
N LEU A 48 -3.60 -5.06 0.99
CA LEU A 48 -4.48 -6.23 0.89
C LEU A 48 -5.77 -6.01 1.68
N LEU A 49 -5.65 -5.49 2.91
CA LEU A 49 -6.80 -5.19 3.76
C LEU A 49 -7.68 -4.07 3.18
N LEU A 50 -7.09 -3.06 2.55
CA LEU A 50 -7.84 -2.00 1.87
C LEU A 50 -8.67 -2.56 0.72
N ARG A 51 -8.07 -3.43 -0.11
CA ARG A 51 -8.78 -4.11 -1.20
C ARG A 51 -9.91 -4.99 -0.67
N LEU A 52 -9.68 -5.74 0.41
CA LEU A 52 -10.73 -6.56 1.04
C LEU A 52 -11.89 -5.71 1.58
N HIS A 53 -11.59 -4.61 2.25
CA HIS A 53 -12.61 -3.69 2.74
C HIS A 53 -13.41 -3.07 1.58
N ARG A 54 -12.73 -2.61 0.52
CA ARG A 54 -13.38 -2.09 -0.69
C ARG A 54 -14.33 -3.13 -1.31
N TYR A 55 -13.89 -4.39 -1.45
CA TYR A 55 -14.75 -5.45 -2.00
C TYR A 55 -15.92 -5.77 -1.08
N ALA A 56 -15.73 -5.78 0.24
CA ALA A 56 -16.83 -5.98 1.18
C ALA A 56 -17.85 -4.84 1.08
N HIS A 57 -17.38 -3.60 0.99
CA HIS A 57 -18.22 -2.41 0.83
C HIS A 57 -18.97 -2.40 -0.51
N GLU A 58 -18.30 -2.74 -1.62
CA GLU A 58 -18.91 -2.89 -2.95
C GLU A 58 -20.03 -3.94 -2.94
N VAL A 59 -19.85 -5.06 -2.24
CA VAL A 59 -20.86 -6.12 -2.14
C VAL A 59 -22.04 -5.71 -1.25
N VAL A 60 -21.79 -5.00 -0.15
CA VAL A 60 -22.83 -4.61 0.82
C VAL A 60 -23.64 -3.40 0.35
N LEU A 61 -22.97 -2.36 -0.16
CA LEU A 61 -23.59 -1.08 -0.54
C LEU A 61 -23.75 -0.90 -2.05
N GLY A 62 -23.23 -1.82 -2.87
CA GLY A 62 -23.33 -1.76 -4.34
C GLY A 62 -22.38 -0.76 -4.99
N ALA A 63 -21.47 -0.14 -4.24
CA ALA A 63 -20.50 0.83 -4.73
C ALA A 63 -19.20 0.82 -3.91
N ALA A 64 -18.10 1.21 -4.54
CA ALA A 64 -16.83 1.45 -3.86
C ALA A 64 -16.89 2.77 -3.07
N ASP A 65 -16.17 2.84 -1.96
CA ASP A 65 -15.98 4.11 -1.25
C ASP A 65 -15.02 5.03 -2.04
N PRO A 66 -15.50 6.17 -2.57
CA PRO A 66 -14.65 7.10 -3.31
C PRO A 66 -13.53 7.69 -2.44
N ALA A 67 -13.73 7.82 -1.11
CA ALA A 67 -12.73 8.40 -0.21
C ALA A 67 -11.45 7.55 -0.12
N LEU A 68 -11.55 6.23 -0.35
CA LEU A 68 -10.42 5.30 -0.33
C LEU A 68 -9.70 5.17 -1.68
N THR A 69 -10.19 5.81 -2.75
CA THR A 69 -9.61 5.64 -4.09
C THR A 69 -8.18 6.17 -4.17
N GLY A 70 -7.92 7.36 -3.61
CA GLY A 70 -6.58 7.96 -3.59
C GLY A 70 -5.59 7.13 -2.79
N ALA A 71 -5.97 6.74 -1.57
CA ALA A 71 -5.16 5.89 -0.71
C ALA A 71 -4.90 4.51 -1.34
N GLY A 72 -5.91 3.90 -1.95
CA GLY A 72 -5.77 2.63 -2.66
C GLY A 72 -4.80 2.72 -3.85
N HIS A 73 -4.87 3.82 -4.61
CA HIS A 73 -3.96 4.06 -5.73
C HIS A 73 -2.51 4.25 -5.26
N ALA A 74 -2.30 5.02 -4.18
CA ALA A 74 -0.97 5.20 -3.59
C ALA A 74 -0.34 3.87 -3.16
N LEU A 75 -1.12 2.96 -2.55
CA LEU A 75 -0.63 1.63 -2.18
C LEU A 75 -0.34 0.73 -3.39
N ASP A 76 -1.04 0.92 -4.51
CA ASP A 76 -0.73 0.23 -5.75
C ASP A 76 0.60 0.72 -6.36
N LEU A 77 0.82 2.04 -6.40
CA LEU A 77 2.10 2.63 -6.82
C LEU A 77 3.26 2.17 -5.93
N HIS A 78 3.07 2.17 -4.62
CA HIS A 78 4.04 1.61 -3.66
C HIS A 78 4.40 0.17 -4.04
N ARG A 79 3.41 -0.69 -4.29
CA ARG A 79 3.65 -2.10 -4.62
C ARG A 79 4.44 -2.25 -5.92
N ASP A 80 4.12 -1.47 -6.93
CA ASP A 80 4.78 -1.55 -8.23
C ASP A 80 6.23 -1.05 -8.13
N ALA A 81 6.48 0.01 -7.36
CA ALA A 81 7.82 0.51 -7.11
C ALA A 81 8.69 -0.49 -6.31
N VAL A 82 8.16 -1.14 -5.27
CA VAL A 82 8.88 -2.21 -4.54
C VAL A 82 9.23 -3.38 -5.46
N GLU A 83 8.29 -3.83 -6.29
CA GLU A 83 8.54 -4.93 -7.24
C GLU A 83 9.61 -4.55 -8.27
N ALA A 84 9.53 -3.33 -8.81
CA ALA A 84 10.52 -2.80 -9.76
C ALA A 84 11.91 -2.65 -9.14
N ALA A 85 12.00 -2.14 -7.90
CA ALA A 85 13.25 -2.04 -7.15
C ALA A 85 13.89 -3.42 -6.93
N GLY A 86 13.08 -4.42 -6.53
CA GLY A 86 13.51 -5.79 -6.36
C GLY A 86 13.98 -6.44 -7.66
N ALA A 87 13.26 -6.21 -8.76
CA ALA A 87 13.63 -6.69 -10.08
C ALA A 87 14.95 -6.07 -10.58
N ALA A 88 15.15 -4.76 -10.39
CA ALA A 88 16.39 -4.07 -10.73
C ALA A 88 17.58 -4.64 -9.93
N ALA A 89 17.41 -4.83 -8.61
CA ALA A 89 18.42 -5.41 -7.75
C ALA A 89 18.76 -6.87 -8.13
N ALA A 90 17.74 -7.66 -8.49
CA ALA A 90 17.95 -9.03 -8.97
C ALA A 90 18.70 -9.06 -10.31
N ALA A 91 18.31 -8.20 -11.25
CA ALA A 91 18.97 -8.08 -12.55
C ALA A 91 20.44 -7.66 -12.40
N ALA A 92 20.76 -6.76 -11.46
CA ALA A 92 22.13 -6.30 -11.20
C ALA A 92 23.05 -7.42 -10.68
N ARG A 93 22.49 -8.51 -10.14
CA ARG A 93 23.25 -9.70 -9.70
C ARG A 93 23.48 -10.72 -10.81
N THR A 94 23.00 -10.48 -12.04
CA THR A 94 23.16 -11.40 -13.16
C THR A 94 24.64 -11.54 -13.53
N PRO A 95 25.18 -12.78 -13.68
CA PRO A 95 26.56 -12.98 -14.07
C PRO A 95 26.90 -12.34 -15.43
N ARG A 96 28.10 -11.79 -15.55
CA ARG A 96 28.68 -11.26 -16.81
C ARG A 96 27.95 -10.05 -17.43
N ILE A 97 27.16 -9.31 -16.66
CA ILE A 97 26.64 -8.03 -17.13
C ILE A 97 27.76 -6.99 -17.24
N ALA A 98 27.64 -6.06 -18.19
CA ALA A 98 28.61 -4.98 -18.34
C ALA A 98 28.54 -4.01 -17.14
N PRO A 99 29.66 -3.40 -16.73
CA PRO A 99 29.68 -2.43 -15.62
C PRO A 99 28.69 -1.26 -15.82
N ALA A 100 28.55 -0.75 -17.05
CA ALA A 100 27.59 0.31 -17.36
C ALA A 100 26.13 -0.12 -17.13
N THR A 101 25.80 -1.38 -17.45
CA THR A 101 24.47 -1.96 -17.19
C THR A 101 24.21 -2.10 -15.70
N ALA A 102 25.20 -2.58 -14.94
CA ALA A 102 25.08 -2.69 -13.48
C ALA A 102 24.86 -1.32 -12.81
N TYR A 103 25.57 -0.28 -13.29
CA TYR A 103 25.37 1.09 -12.80
C TYR A 103 23.96 1.62 -13.10
N ALA A 104 23.47 1.44 -14.34
CA ALA A 104 22.13 1.86 -14.71
C ALA A 104 21.04 1.16 -13.87
N LEU A 105 21.21 -0.13 -13.59
CA LEU A 105 20.32 -0.89 -12.70
C LEU A 105 20.39 -0.39 -11.24
N GLY A 106 21.57 0.04 -10.78
CA GLY A 106 21.74 0.67 -9.48
C GLY A 106 21.01 2.00 -9.34
N VAL A 107 21.09 2.86 -10.37
CA VAL A 107 20.34 4.13 -10.42
C VAL A 107 18.83 3.84 -10.44
N LEU A 108 18.37 2.92 -11.31
CA LEU A 108 16.96 2.54 -11.36
C LEU A 108 16.46 2.01 -10.01
N HIS A 109 17.24 1.16 -9.33
CA HIS A 109 16.88 0.66 -8.00
C HIS A 109 16.74 1.80 -6.98
N ALA A 110 17.63 2.80 -7.01
CA ALA A 110 17.53 3.97 -6.13
C ALA A 110 16.31 4.84 -6.46
N ASP A 111 16.02 5.08 -7.74
CA ASP A 111 14.84 5.83 -8.16
C ASP A 111 13.55 5.16 -7.70
N GLN A 112 13.45 3.83 -7.85
CA GLN A 112 12.27 3.09 -7.37
C GLN A 112 12.11 3.17 -5.85
N ARG A 113 13.20 3.22 -5.06
CA ARG A 113 13.11 3.45 -3.60
C ARG A 113 12.54 4.83 -3.28
N HIS A 114 12.88 5.86 -4.06
CA HIS A 114 12.26 7.17 -3.89
C HIS A 114 10.77 7.16 -4.25
N GLU A 115 10.38 6.43 -5.31
CA GLU A 115 8.96 6.25 -5.66
C GLU A 115 8.18 5.52 -4.57
N VAL A 116 8.79 4.54 -3.88
CA VAL A 116 8.18 3.89 -2.71
C VAL A 116 7.89 4.91 -1.62
N GLU A 117 8.88 5.72 -1.22
CA GLU A 117 8.68 6.75 -0.19
C GLU A 117 7.66 7.81 -0.63
N ALA A 118 7.72 8.27 -1.88
CA ALA A 118 6.73 9.20 -2.43
C ALA A 118 5.31 8.64 -2.35
N ALA A 119 5.12 7.36 -2.68
CA ALA A 119 3.83 6.69 -2.57
C ALA A 119 3.35 6.59 -1.10
N ARG A 120 4.25 6.40 -0.14
CA ARG A 120 3.92 6.43 1.31
C ARG A 120 3.44 7.81 1.73
N THR A 121 4.12 8.87 1.32
CA THR A 121 3.70 10.25 1.57
C THR A 121 2.32 10.52 0.97
N VAL A 122 2.09 10.19 -0.31
CA VAL A 122 0.78 10.36 -0.95
C VAL A 122 -0.31 9.56 -0.24
N PHE A 123 -0.02 8.33 0.21
CA PHE A 123 -0.97 7.56 1.02
C PHE A 123 -1.35 8.31 2.30
N ARG A 124 -0.37 8.84 3.06
CA ARG A 124 -0.64 9.59 4.29
C ARG A 124 -1.51 10.82 4.03
N GLU A 125 -1.26 11.55 2.93
CA GLU A 125 -2.03 12.73 2.54
C GLU A 125 -3.46 12.40 2.08
N THR A 126 -3.63 11.26 1.42
CA THR A 126 -4.92 10.85 0.85
C THR A 126 -5.74 9.96 1.78
N TRP A 127 -5.19 9.54 2.93
CA TRP A 127 -5.87 8.69 3.90
C TRP A 127 -7.00 9.46 4.60
N PRO A 128 -8.28 9.09 4.41
CA PRO A 128 -9.41 9.92 4.85
C PRO A 128 -9.56 10.02 6.37
N TYR A 129 -8.96 9.10 7.13
CA TYR A 129 -9.00 9.10 8.59
C TYR A 129 -7.78 9.77 9.24
N ALA A 130 -6.85 10.33 8.44
CA ALA A 130 -5.68 11.04 8.95
C ALA A 130 -6.07 12.29 9.75
N ALA A 131 -7.13 13.01 9.35
CA ALA A 131 -7.61 14.19 10.06
C ALA A 131 -8.17 13.87 11.47
N ALA A 132 -8.71 12.66 11.67
CA ALA A 132 -9.23 12.22 12.97
C ALA A 132 -8.12 11.87 13.97
N LEU A 133 -6.93 11.51 13.49
CA LEU A 133 -5.76 11.16 14.31
C LEU A 133 -4.92 12.37 14.74
N SER A 134 -5.21 13.56 14.20
CA SER A 134 -4.51 14.82 14.51
C SER A 134 -5.19 15.67 15.59
N THR A 135 -6.19 15.12 16.29
CA THR A 135 -6.80 15.83 17.44
C THR A 135 -5.92 15.60 18.68
N PRO A 136 -5.35 16.65 19.29
CA PRO A 136 -4.48 16.54 20.47
C PRO A 136 -5.23 16.11 21.74
#